data_AF-A0A936G344-F1
#
_entry.id   AF-A0A936G344-F1
#
_cell.length_a   1.000
_cell.length_b   1.000
_cell.length_c   1.000
_cell.angle_alpha   90.00
_cell.angle_beta   90.00
_cell.angle_gamma   90.00
#
_symmetry.space_group_name_H-M   'P 1'
#
loop_
_entity.id
_entity.type
_entity.pdbx_description
1 polymer ?
#
loop_
_entity_poly.entity_id
_entity_poly.type
_entity_poly.pdbx_seq_one_letter_code
_entity_poly.pdbx_strand_id
1 'polypeptide(L)'
;MPGGITLRGFIDPPLVASRGRSRVSRALTYAVVVVLVMLDAFLMRPVLMLVLDEAELGSYIASFGLATAACVMAFYAGRLNAGAQGRGRRLSLVGSLLMTTWLLGGLFIAALRAIGASTATELSASTMTTDSSPVTLQSGLQAILFLVIYIAIGLLTMTDAKEDRSDVFDARLLTVDALESVRIRVAQLDGLLTHLHDERARARMWLDELPKRQSTQLSASADLADHGAQHARLVIASHAQDPSTSGVTSLKNPDNPLHGHLD
;
A
#
# COMPACT_ATOMS: atom_id res chain seq x y z
N MET A 1 3.35 31.05 14.74
CA MET A 1 2.90 30.81 13.36
C MET A 1 4.07 30.27 12.56
N PRO A 2 4.07 28.99 12.16
CA PRO A 2 5.16 28.44 11.37
C PRO A 2 5.02 28.94 9.93
N GLY A 3 6.09 29.56 9.42
CA GLY A 3 6.16 30.08 8.06
C GLY A 3 5.91 28.98 7.03
N GLY A 4 4.85 29.13 6.25
CA GLY A 4 4.59 28.32 5.08
C GLY A 4 5.71 28.53 4.07
N ILE A 5 6.64 27.56 3.99
CA ILE A 5 7.53 27.43 2.85
C ILE A 5 6.62 27.08 1.67
N THR A 6 6.20 28.10 0.93
CA THR A 6 5.46 27.91 -0.31
C THR A 6 6.31 27.02 -1.21
N LEU A 7 5.75 25.87 -1.60
CA LEU A 7 6.25 24.90 -2.57
C LEU A 7 6.30 25.51 -4.00
N ARG A 8 6.72 26.78 -4.14
CA ARG A 8 6.85 27.51 -5.40
C ARG A 8 7.98 27.00 -6.30
N GLY A 9 8.69 25.95 -5.88
CA GLY A 9 9.64 25.20 -6.72
C GLY A 9 9.06 23.92 -7.35
N PHE A 10 7.80 23.57 -7.08
CA PHE A 10 7.08 22.45 -7.70
C PHE A 10 6.42 22.87 -9.02
N ILE A 11 7.10 23.72 -9.79
CA ILE A 11 6.75 23.86 -11.21
C ILE A 11 7.02 22.48 -11.80
N ASP A 12 5.97 21.90 -12.38
CA ASP A 12 6.02 20.65 -13.13
C ASP A 12 7.37 20.59 -13.83
N PRO A 13 8.22 19.56 -13.57
CA PRO A 13 9.33 19.37 -14.47
C PRO A 13 8.66 19.35 -15.85
N PRO A 14 9.09 20.21 -16.80
CA PRO A 14 8.69 20.01 -18.17
C PRO A 14 8.90 18.52 -18.46
N LEU A 15 8.22 17.97 -19.45
CA LEU A 15 8.60 16.69 -20.03
C LEU A 15 10.06 16.82 -20.54
N VAL A 16 11.02 16.82 -19.61
CA VAL A 16 12.41 17.20 -19.81
C VAL A 16 13.04 15.95 -20.32
N ALA A 17 13.29 16.05 -21.63
CA ALA A 17 14.00 15.11 -22.44
C ALA A 17 13.27 13.77 -22.61
N SER A 18 12.22 13.77 -23.44
CA SER A 18 12.20 12.76 -24.50
C SER A 18 13.56 12.85 -25.20
N ARG A 19 14.45 11.88 -24.96
CA ARG A 19 15.77 11.82 -25.59
C ARG A 19 15.60 11.96 -27.11
N GLY A 20 16.03 13.09 -27.67
CA GLY A 20 16.50 13.26 -29.05
C GLY A 20 15.58 12.98 -30.25
N ARG A 21 14.39 12.36 -30.10
CA ARG A 21 13.50 12.11 -31.26
C ARG A 21 12.65 13.32 -31.59
N SER A 22 12.72 13.75 -32.86
CA SER A 22 11.85 14.82 -33.37
C SER A 22 10.38 14.42 -33.21
N ARG A 23 9.50 15.38 -32.91
CA ARG A 23 8.04 15.12 -32.81
C ARG A 23 7.49 14.42 -34.07
N VAL A 24 8.09 14.71 -35.21
CA VAL A 24 7.78 14.08 -36.52
C VAL A 24 8.14 12.59 -36.52
N SER A 25 9.31 12.21 -36.02
CA SER A 25 9.71 10.79 -35.94
C SER A 25 8.82 9.98 -34.99
N ARG A 26 8.31 10.58 -33.91
CA ARG A 26 7.33 9.95 -33.02
C ARG A 26 5.97 9.80 -33.70
N ALA A 27 5.47 10.87 -34.33
CA ALA A 27 4.22 10.82 -35.08
C ALA A 27 4.25 9.76 -36.19
N LEU A 28 5.38 9.64 -36.90
CA LEU A 28 5.57 8.63 -37.94
C LEU A 28 5.55 7.20 -37.36
N THR A 29 6.20 6.96 -36.23
CA THR A 29 6.16 5.63 -35.58
C THR A 29 4.76 5.28 -35.08
N TYR A 30 4.01 6.24 -34.51
CA TYR A 30 2.61 5.99 -34.15
C TYR A 30 1.74 5.69 -35.38
N ALA A 31 1.93 6.43 -36.48
CA ALA A 31 1.22 6.15 -37.72
C ALA A 31 1.51 4.72 -38.24
N VAL A 32 2.78 4.30 -38.21
CA VAL A 32 3.19 2.94 -38.59
C VAL A 32 2.55 1.90 -37.66
N VAL A 33 2.58 2.12 -36.34
CA VAL A 33 1.95 1.20 -35.37
C VAL A 33 0.45 1.09 -35.61
N VAL A 34 -0.25 2.20 -35.85
CA VAL A 34 -1.70 2.20 -36.14
C VAL A 34 -2.01 1.39 -37.40
N VAL A 35 -1.24 1.60 -38.48
CA VAL A 35 -1.41 0.85 -39.73
C VAL A 35 -1.15 -0.65 -39.52
N LEU A 36 -0.10 -1.00 -38.77
CA LEU A 36 0.23 -2.39 -38.48
C LEU A 36 -0.82 -3.05 -37.58
N VAL A 37 -1.33 -2.35 -36.56
CA VAL A 37 -2.42 -2.85 -35.67
C VAL A 37 -3.71 -3.04 -36.46
N MET A 38 -4.03 -2.13 -37.38
CA MET A 38 -5.17 -2.30 -38.29
C MET A 38 -4.99 -3.58 -39.13
N LEU A 39 -3.82 -3.76 -39.72
CA LEU A 39 -3.51 -4.92 -40.55
C LEU A 39 -3.51 -6.22 -39.73
N ASP A 40 -3.01 -6.19 -38.49
CA ASP A 40 -3.05 -7.30 -37.53
C ASP A 40 -4.49 -7.70 -37.17
N ALA A 41 -5.35 -6.72 -36.88
CA ALA A 41 -6.77 -6.94 -36.60
C ALA A 41 -7.53 -7.53 -37.82
N PHE A 42 -7.21 -7.08 -39.04
CA PHE A 42 -7.77 -7.65 -40.27
C PHE A 42 -7.32 -9.09 -40.49
N LEU A 43 -6.04 -9.39 -40.23
CA LEU A 43 -5.54 -10.75 -40.29
C LEU A 43 -6.18 -11.62 -39.22
N MET A 44 -6.45 -11.11 -38.02
CA MET A 44 -6.98 -11.88 -36.90
C MET A 44 -8.48 -12.23 -37.03
N ARG A 45 -9.27 -11.42 -37.73
CA ARG A 45 -10.72 -11.61 -37.95
C ARG A 45 -11.14 -13.05 -38.34
N PRO A 46 -10.59 -13.69 -39.40
CA PRO A 46 -11.02 -15.03 -39.82
C PRO A 46 -10.81 -16.11 -38.74
N VAL A 47 -9.79 -15.94 -37.88
CA VAL A 47 -9.54 -16.88 -36.77
C VAL A 47 -10.58 -16.71 -35.68
N LEU A 48 -10.94 -15.46 -35.36
CA LEU A 48 -11.97 -15.18 -34.36
C LEU A 48 -13.36 -15.60 -34.84
N MET A 49 -13.65 -15.45 -36.12
CA MET A 49 -14.91 -15.94 -36.69
C MET A 49 -15.01 -17.47 -36.58
N LEU A 50 -13.91 -18.20 -36.74
CA LEU A 50 -13.86 -19.66 -36.54
C LEU A 50 -14.06 -20.08 -35.07
N VAL A 51 -13.58 -19.27 -34.12
CA VAL A 51 -13.57 -19.62 -32.68
C VAL A 51 -14.82 -19.15 -31.94
N LEU A 52 -15.32 -17.96 -32.26
CA LEU A 52 -16.44 -17.31 -31.56
C LEU A 52 -17.80 -17.61 -32.20
N ASP A 53 -17.84 -18.11 -33.45
CA ASP A 53 -19.08 -18.36 -34.22
C ASP A 53 -20.06 -17.16 -34.18
N GLU A 54 -19.50 -15.94 -34.14
CA GLU A 54 -20.25 -14.69 -33.97
C GLU A 54 -20.53 -13.99 -35.32
N ALA A 55 -21.56 -13.14 -35.33
CA ALA A 55 -21.89 -12.28 -36.46
C ALA A 55 -20.68 -11.41 -36.88
N GLU A 56 -20.61 -11.08 -38.18
CA GLU A 56 -19.45 -10.40 -38.78
C GLU A 56 -18.98 -9.15 -38.01
N LEU A 57 -19.92 -8.38 -37.47
CA LEU A 57 -19.65 -7.14 -36.74
C LEU A 57 -19.01 -7.40 -35.36
N GLY A 58 -19.40 -8.47 -34.66
CA GLY A 58 -18.78 -8.90 -33.40
C GLY A 58 -17.32 -9.32 -33.58
N SER A 59 -17.03 -10.05 -34.66
CA SER A 59 -15.67 -10.49 -34.99
C SER A 59 -14.69 -9.33 -35.24
N TYR A 60 -15.16 -8.22 -35.81
CA TYR A 60 -14.35 -7.00 -36.00
C TYR A 60 -14.05 -6.31 -34.66
N ILE A 61 -15.06 -6.15 -33.81
CA ILE A 61 -14.87 -5.50 -32.50
C ILE A 61 -13.89 -6.32 -31.66
N ALA A 62 -14.02 -7.65 -31.66
CA ALA A 62 -13.12 -8.55 -30.96
C ALA A 62 -11.69 -8.50 -31.52
N SER A 63 -11.51 -8.45 -32.84
CA SER A 63 -10.18 -8.41 -33.46
C SER A 63 -9.44 -7.09 -33.17
N PHE A 64 -10.13 -5.95 -33.28
CA PHE A 64 -9.56 -4.66 -32.91
C PHE A 64 -9.31 -4.56 -31.39
N GLY A 65 -10.21 -5.10 -30.57
CA GLY A 65 -10.04 -5.15 -29.12
C GLY A 65 -8.81 -5.96 -28.70
N LEU A 66 -8.61 -7.13 -29.30
CA LEU A 66 -7.44 -7.97 -29.01
C LEU A 66 -6.14 -7.37 -29.53
N ALA A 67 -6.13 -6.81 -30.74
CA ALA A 67 -4.95 -6.16 -31.29
C ALA A 67 -4.53 -4.92 -30.48
N THR A 68 -5.49 -4.11 -30.05
CA THR A 68 -5.22 -2.95 -29.17
C THR A 68 -4.78 -3.38 -27.77
N ALA A 69 -5.41 -4.38 -27.16
CA ALA A 69 -4.99 -4.93 -25.87
C ALA A 69 -3.57 -5.52 -25.93
N ALA A 70 -3.23 -6.24 -26.99
CA ALA A 70 -1.88 -6.76 -27.22
C ALA A 70 -0.85 -5.65 -27.37
N CYS A 71 -1.19 -4.57 -28.09
CA CYS A 71 -0.35 -3.38 -28.22
C CYS A 71 -0.12 -2.67 -26.87
N VAL A 72 -1.17 -2.52 -26.06
CA VAL A 72 -1.09 -1.93 -24.72
C VAL A 72 -0.25 -2.81 -23.79
N MET A 73 -0.44 -4.13 -23.79
CA MET A 73 0.38 -5.06 -23.02
C MET A 73 1.86 -4.97 -23.42
N ALA A 74 2.17 -4.94 -24.71
CA ALA A 74 3.54 -4.77 -25.21
C ALA A 74 4.16 -3.45 -24.75
N PHE A 75 3.41 -2.34 -24.82
CA PHE A 75 3.85 -1.04 -24.33
C PHE A 75 4.19 -1.07 -22.83
N TYR A 76 3.30 -1.62 -22.00
CA TYR A 76 3.55 -1.74 -20.55
C TYR A 76 4.71 -2.70 -20.24
N ALA A 77 4.85 -3.81 -20.95
CA ALA A 77 5.97 -4.74 -20.80
C ALA A 77 7.31 -4.04 -21.12
N GLY A 78 7.36 -3.25 -22.20
CA GLY A 78 8.53 -2.45 -22.56
C GLY A 78 8.91 -1.43 -21.47
N ARG A 79 7.92 -0.70 -20.96
CA ARG A 79 8.10 0.29 -19.89
C ARG A 79 8.57 -0.33 -18.58
N LEU A 80 7.98 -1.46 -18.16
CA LEU A 80 8.34 -2.16 -16.91
C LEU A 80 9.73 -2.80 -17.00
N ASN A 81 10.11 -3.35 -18.15
CA ASN A 81 11.45 -3.92 -18.35
C ASN A 81 12.55 -2.85 -18.43
N ALA A 82 12.28 -1.66 -18.99
CA ALA A 82 13.17 -0.50 -18.77
C ALA A 82 13.21 -0.10 -17.29
N GLY A 83 12.05 -0.14 -16.61
CA GLY A 83 11.85 -0.04 -15.16
C GLY A 83 12.87 -0.80 -14.33
N ALA A 84 12.96 -2.09 -14.64
CA ALA A 84 13.74 -3.08 -13.91
C ALA A 84 15.24 -2.79 -13.88
N GLN A 85 15.79 -2.17 -14.92
CA GLN A 85 17.23 -1.86 -15.01
C GLN A 85 17.68 -0.86 -13.92
N GLY A 86 16.76 -0.05 -13.37
CA GLY A 86 17.05 0.89 -12.28
C GLY A 86 16.40 0.58 -10.93
N ARG A 87 15.30 -0.20 -10.88
CA ARG A 87 14.47 -0.40 -9.66
C ARG A 87 14.49 -1.83 -9.07
N GLY A 88 15.33 -2.74 -9.58
CA GLY A 88 15.57 -4.05 -8.97
C GLY A 88 14.66 -5.20 -9.42
N ARG A 89 14.91 -6.39 -8.85
CA ARG A 89 14.47 -7.71 -9.35
C ARG A 89 12.95 -7.90 -9.48
N ARG A 90 12.13 -7.24 -8.65
CA ARG A 90 10.65 -7.43 -8.64
C ARG A 90 9.96 -6.84 -9.86
N LEU A 91 10.35 -5.63 -10.29
CA LEU A 91 9.82 -5.01 -11.52
C LEU A 91 10.27 -5.77 -12.77
N SER A 92 11.46 -6.39 -12.71
CA SER A 92 11.93 -7.31 -13.75
C SER A 92 11.04 -8.53 -13.91
N LEU A 93 10.59 -9.12 -12.80
CA LEU A 93 9.75 -10.33 -12.83
C LEU A 93 8.37 -10.05 -13.42
N VAL A 94 7.74 -8.93 -13.06
CA VAL A 94 6.43 -8.54 -13.61
C VAL A 94 6.55 -8.21 -15.10
N GLY A 95 7.57 -7.46 -15.49
CA GLY A 95 7.84 -7.15 -16.91
C GLY A 95 8.16 -8.39 -17.75
N SER A 96 8.91 -9.36 -17.19
CA SER A 96 9.20 -10.62 -17.87
C SER A 96 7.95 -11.50 -17.99
N LEU A 97 7.13 -11.58 -16.94
CA LEU A 97 5.90 -12.36 -16.96
C LEU A 97 4.93 -11.81 -18.02
N LEU A 98 4.78 -10.48 -18.08
CA LEU A 98 3.94 -9.82 -19.08
C LEU A 98 4.45 -10.05 -20.51
N MET A 99 5.78 -10.09 -20.69
CA MET A 99 6.40 -10.42 -21.98
C MET A 99 6.14 -11.87 -22.39
N THR A 100 6.24 -12.81 -21.44
CA THR A 100 5.97 -14.24 -21.71
C THR A 100 4.51 -14.48 -22.03
N THR A 101 3.58 -13.83 -21.32
CA THR A 101 2.13 -13.97 -21.60
C THR A 101 1.77 -13.37 -22.95
N TRP A 102 2.39 -12.24 -23.30
CA TRP A 102 2.21 -11.62 -24.62
C TRP A 102 2.73 -12.55 -25.74
N LEU A 103 3.96 -13.07 -25.62
CA LEU A 103 4.52 -14.02 -26.60
C LEU A 103 3.68 -15.29 -26.73
N LEU A 104 3.24 -15.87 -25.61
CA LEU A 104 2.39 -17.05 -25.60
C LEU A 104 1.04 -16.79 -26.28
N GLY A 105 0.44 -15.61 -26.06
CA GLY A 105 -0.79 -15.21 -26.73
C GLY A 105 -0.65 -15.15 -28.25
N GLY A 106 0.41 -14.50 -28.75
CA GLY A 106 0.71 -14.43 -30.18
C GLY A 106 0.98 -15.81 -30.80
N LEU A 107 1.78 -16.64 -30.12
CA LEU A 107 2.06 -18.01 -30.54
C LEU A 107 0.80 -18.88 -30.58
N PHE A 108 -0.09 -18.73 -29.60
CA PHE A 108 -1.35 -19.46 -29.54
C PHE A 108 -2.26 -19.11 -30.72
N ILE A 109 -2.41 -17.83 -31.05
CA ILE A 109 -3.22 -17.38 -32.20
C ILE A 109 -2.59 -17.84 -33.51
N ALA A 110 -1.27 -17.78 -33.64
CA ALA A 110 -0.56 -18.30 -34.82
C ALA A 110 -0.75 -19.81 -34.99
N ALA A 111 -0.70 -20.57 -33.90
CA ALA A 111 -0.96 -22.02 -33.90
C ALA A 111 -2.41 -22.35 -34.28
N LEU A 112 -3.39 -21.63 -33.71
CA LEU A 112 -4.80 -21.76 -34.10
C LEU A 112 -5.00 -21.49 -35.59
N ARG A 113 -4.27 -20.54 -36.17
CA ARG A 113 -4.34 -20.26 -37.61
C ARG A 113 -3.72 -21.37 -38.45
N ALA A 114 -2.61 -21.96 -38.01
CA ALA A 114 -1.99 -23.08 -38.69
C ALA A 114 -2.90 -24.32 -38.68
N ILE A 115 -3.60 -24.58 -37.57
CA ILE A 115 -4.47 -25.75 -37.37
C ILE A 115 -5.87 -25.56 -37.99
N GLY A 116 -6.45 -24.36 -37.89
CA GLY A 116 -7.77 -24.07 -38.46
C GLY A 116 -7.83 -24.25 -39.99
N ALA A 117 -6.68 -24.14 -40.66
CA ALA A 117 -6.57 -24.45 -42.08
C ALA A 117 -6.52 -25.95 -42.39
N SER A 118 -5.96 -26.78 -41.49
CA SER A 118 -5.90 -28.24 -41.70
C SER A 118 -7.24 -28.93 -41.45
N THR A 119 -8.04 -28.44 -40.50
CA THR A 119 -9.37 -29.01 -40.20
C THR A 119 -10.42 -28.65 -41.26
N ALA A 120 -10.39 -27.45 -41.83
CA ALA A 120 -11.27 -27.07 -42.95
C ALA A 120 -11.00 -27.90 -44.22
N THR A 121 -9.75 -28.30 -44.46
CA THR A 121 -9.37 -29.20 -45.56
C THR A 121 -9.82 -30.65 -45.35
N GLU A 122 -9.85 -31.15 -44.11
CA GLU A 122 -10.27 -32.53 -43.83
C GLU A 122 -11.78 -32.73 -43.94
N LEU A 123 -12.60 -31.73 -43.55
CA LEU A 123 -14.06 -31.79 -43.71
C LEU A 123 -14.52 -31.65 -45.18
N SER A 124 -13.78 -30.90 -46.00
CA SER A 124 -14.11 -30.73 -47.43
C SER A 124 -13.64 -31.91 -48.29
N ALA A 125 -12.63 -32.67 -47.86
CA ALA A 125 -12.11 -33.85 -48.56
C ALA A 125 -13.07 -35.06 -48.54
N SER A 126 -14.06 -35.06 -47.65
CA SER A 126 -15.05 -36.15 -47.54
C SER A 126 -16.19 -36.07 -48.56
N THR A 127 -16.36 -34.97 -49.31
CA THR A 127 -17.59 -34.78 -50.12
C THR A 127 -17.43 -34.31 -51.57
N MET A 128 -16.23 -33.97 -52.08
CA MET A 128 -16.10 -33.62 -53.51
C MET A 128 -14.77 -34.04 -54.13
N THR A 129 -14.85 -34.82 -55.21
CA THR A 129 -13.81 -35.01 -56.21
C THR A 129 -13.66 -33.73 -57.04
N THR A 130 -12.78 -32.81 -56.65
CA THR A 130 -12.31 -31.73 -57.56
C THR A 130 -10.93 -31.25 -57.15
N ASP A 131 -10.09 -30.95 -58.13
CA ASP A 131 -8.70 -30.49 -58.06
C ASP A 131 -8.28 -29.76 -56.77
N SER A 132 -7.34 -30.35 -56.04
CA SER A 132 -6.69 -29.77 -54.86
C SER A 132 -5.73 -28.63 -55.24
N SER A 133 -6.29 -27.43 -55.36
CA SER A 133 -5.54 -26.17 -55.39
C SER A 133 -4.80 -25.92 -54.04
N PRO A 134 -3.64 -25.22 -54.00
CA PRO A 134 -2.69 -25.22 -52.88
C PRO A 134 -3.12 -24.32 -51.70
N VAL A 135 -4.26 -24.61 -51.09
CA VAL A 135 -4.82 -23.83 -49.96
C VAL A 135 -4.00 -23.99 -48.67
N THR A 136 -3.28 -25.10 -48.50
CA THR A 136 -2.44 -25.39 -47.31
C THR A 136 -1.15 -24.55 -47.24
N LEU A 137 -0.58 -24.16 -48.38
CA LEU A 137 0.61 -23.30 -48.43
C LEU A 137 0.26 -21.83 -48.12
N GLN A 138 -0.91 -21.37 -48.55
CA GLN A 138 -1.36 -19.99 -48.35
C GLN A 138 -1.71 -19.69 -46.88
N SER A 139 -2.28 -20.65 -46.16
CA SER A 139 -2.64 -20.49 -44.73
C SER A 139 -1.43 -20.47 -43.81
N GLY A 140 -0.45 -21.35 -44.04
CA GLY A 140 0.82 -21.35 -43.33
C GLY A 140 1.60 -20.05 -43.53
N LEU A 141 1.61 -19.54 -44.77
CA LEU A 141 2.23 -18.25 -45.10
C LEU A 141 1.53 -17.08 -44.38
N GLN A 142 0.20 -17.10 -44.27
CA GLN A 142 -0.55 -16.09 -43.51
C GLN A 142 -0.30 -16.17 -41.99
N ALA A 143 -0.08 -17.37 -41.42
CA ALA A 143 0.26 -17.53 -40.00
C ALA A 143 1.65 -16.97 -39.68
N ILE A 144 2.62 -17.22 -40.57
CA ILE A 144 3.96 -16.63 -40.47
C ILE A 144 3.89 -15.11 -40.62
N LEU A 145 3.13 -14.61 -41.61
CA LEU A 145 2.95 -13.19 -41.85
C LEU A 145 2.35 -12.48 -40.61
N PHE A 146 1.28 -13.04 -40.03
CA PHE A 146 0.68 -12.56 -38.79
C PHE A 146 1.72 -12.51 -37.66
N LEU A 147 2.47 -13.60 -37.43
CA LEU A 147 3.45 -13.65 -36.36
C LEU A 147 4.56 -12.60 -36.53
N VAL A 148 5.03 -12.38 -37.77
CA VAL A 148 6.04 -11.36 -38.08
C VAL A 148 5.51 -9.96 -37.79
N ILE A 149 4.28 -9.66 -38.20
CA ILE A 149 3.63 -8.35 -37.94
C ILE A 149 3.42 -8.15 -36.44
N TYR A 150 2.91 -9.16 -35.74
CA TYR A 150 2.71 -9.16 -34.31
C TYR A 150 4.01 -8.87 -33.54
N ILE A 151 5.10 -9.56 -33.91
CA ILE A 151 6.43 -9.33 -33.33
C ILE A 151 6.95 -7.92 -33.65
N ALA A 152 6.78 -7.44 -34.90
CA ALA A 152 7.21 -6.11 -35.30
C ALA A 152 6.48 -5.00 -34.51
N ILE A 153 5.16 -5.12 -34.33
CA ILE A 153 4.35 -4.20 -33.50
C ILE A 153 4.85 -4.24 -32.06
N GLY A 154 5.05 -5.43 -31.49
CA GLY A 154 5.55 -5.61 -30.13
C GLY A 154 6.91 -4.95 -29.92
N LEU A 155 7.86 -5.17 -30.84
CA LEU A 155 9.20 -4.59 -30.74
C LEU A 155 9.19 -3.06 -30.89
N LEU A 156 8.43 -2.52 -31.85
CA LEU A 156 8.30 -1.08 -32.06
C LEU A 156 7.65 -0.39 -30.87
N THR A 157 6.58 -0.96 -30.32
CA THR A 157 5.89 -0.40 -29.15
C THR A 157 6.72 -0.50 -27.88
N MET A 158 7.46 -1.60 -27.70
CA MET A 158 8.38 -1.75 -26.56
C MET A 158 9.57 -0.81 -26.64
N THR A 159 10.16 -0.61 -27.82
CA THR A 159 11.27 0.33 -27.99
C THR A 159 10.82 1.77 -27.74
N ASP A 160 9.66 2.16 -28.26
CA ASP A 160 9.07 3.47 -28.00
C ASP A 160 8.76 3.67 -26.51
N ALA A 161 8.19 2.66 -25.84
CA ALA A 161 7.89 2.70 -24.41
C ALA A 161 9.15 2.80 -23.53
N LYS A 162 10.26 2.19 -23.95
CA LYS A 162 11.57 2.31 -23.28
C LYS A 162 12.13 3.73 -23.43
N GLU A 163 11.98 4.33 -24.61
CA GLU A 163 12.49 5.68 -24.92
C GLU A 163 11.65 6.79 -24.29
N ASP A 164 10.33 6.58 -24.13
CA ASP A 164 9.42 7.59 -23.56
C ASP A 164 9.48 7.65 -22.02
N ARG A 165 10.23 6.74 -21.39
CA ARG A 165 10.41 6.74 -19.94
C ARG A 165 11.37 7.86 -19.50
N SER A 166 10.84 8.83 -18.76
CA SER A 166 11.65 9.82 -18.04
C SER A 166 12.13 9.24 -16.70
N ASP A 167 13.41 8.86 -16.64
CA ASP A 167 14.06 8.42 -15.40
C ASP A 167 14.01 9.48 -14.29
N VAL A 168 13.90 10.76 -14.67
CA VAL A 168 13.84 11.90 -13.75
C VAL A 168 12.49 11.98 -13.03
N PHE A 169 11.38 11.75 -13.72
CA PHE A 169 10.04 11.74 -13.11
C PHE A 169 9.91 10.58 -12.11
N ASP A 170 10.43 9.41 -12.49
CA ASP A 170 10.44 8.22 -11.67
C ASP A 170 11.34 8.35 -10.42
N ALA A 171 12.49 8.99 -10.55
CA ALA A 171 13.35 9.33 -9.42
C ALA A 171 12.68 10.34 -8.48
N ARG A 172 11.95 11.33 -9.02
CA ARG A 172 11.21 12.32 -8.22
C ARG A 172 10.09 11.68 -7.40
N LEU A 173 9.29 10.80 -7.97
CA LEU A 173 8.25 10.06 -7.23
C LEU A 173 8.85 9.28 -6.05
N LEU A 174 9.95 8.57 -6.26
CA LEU A 174 10.63 7.83 -5.18
C LEU A 174 11.16 8.76 -4.09
N THR A 175 11.71 9.92 -4.46
CA THR A 175 12.16 10.90 -3.47
C THR A 175 11.00 11.50 -2.69
N VAL A 176 9.83 11.67 -3.30
CA VAL A 176 8.62 12.17 -2.62
C VAL A 176 8.13 11.16 -1.59
N ASP A 177 8.00 9.89 -1.96
CA ASP A 177 7.58 8.83 -1.02
C ASP A 177 8.58 8.69 0.14
N ALA A 178 9.88 8.74 -0.16
CA ALA A 178 10.93 8.73 0.86
C ALA A 178 10.84 9.96 1.77
N LEU A 179 10.64 11.17 1.21
CA LEU A 179 10.46 12.41 1.96
C LEU A 179 9.21 12.37 2.86
N GLU A 180 8.11 11.79 2.38
CA GLU A 180 6.88 11.64 3.15
C GLU A 180 7.09 10.73 4.37
N SER A 181 7.75 9.58 4.17
CA SER A 181 8.08 8.68 5.28
C SER A 181 8.96 9.35 6.35
N VAL A 182 9.92 10.18 5.92
CA VAL A 182 10.78 10.94 6.83
C VAL A 182 9.99 12.02 7.56
N ARG A 183 9.09 12.73 6.87
CA ARG A 183 8.21 13.75 7.49
C ARG A 183 7.33 13.16 8.58
N ILE A 184 6.72 12.00 8.34
CA ILE A 184 5.90 11.29 9.34
C ILE A 184 6.76 10.94 10.56
N ARG A 185 7.98 10.42 10.34
CA ARG A 185 8.89 10.06 11.42
C ARG A 185 9.34 11.27 12.25
N VAL A 186 9.62 12.40 11.60
CA VAL A 186 9.96 13.65 12.29
C VAL A 186 8.78 14.14 13.12
N ALA A 187 7.56 14.15 12.58
CA ALA A 187 6.37 14.56 13.32
C ALA A 187 6.10 13.65 14.54
N GLN A 188 6.36 12.34 14.43
CA GLN A 188 6.27 11.41 15.56
C GLN A 188 7.32 11.70 16.64
N LEU A 189 8.56 12.00 16.25
CA LEU A 189 9.63 12.35 17.19
C LEU A 189 9.36 13.69 17.90
N ASP A 190 8.88 14.70 17.17
CA ASP A 190 8.47 15.97 17.76
C ASP A 190 7.31 15.76 18.74
N GLY A 191 6.33 14.91 18.39
CA GLY A 191 5.26 14.51 19.30
C GLY A 191 5.78 13.87 20.59
N LEU A 192 6.74 12.95 20.50
CA LEU A 192 7.36 12.32 21.68
C LEU A 192 8.14 13.33 22.53
N LEU A 193 8.87 14.26 21.91
CA LEU A 193 9.60 15.30 22.63
C LEU A 193 8.66 16.22 23.40
N THR A 194 7.55 16.66 22.79
CA THR A 194 6.54 17.46 23.48
C THR A 194 5.92 16.71 24.65
N HIS A 195 5.62 15.42 24.48
CA HIS A 195 5.09 14.59 25.55
C HIS A 195 6.06 14.45 26.74
N LEU A 196 7.35 14.19 26.47
CA LEU A 196 8.38 14.11 27.50
C LEU A 196 8.58 15.45 28.22
N HIS A 197 8.46 16.56 27.51
CA HIS A 197 8.52 17.90 28.12
C HIS A 197 7.34 18.13 29.08
N ASP A 198 6.13 17.73 28.71
CA ASP A 198 4.94 17.85 29.55
C ASP A 198 5.00 16.92 30.77
N GLU A 199 5.49 15.69 30.60
CA GLU A 199 5.70 14.77 31.73
C GLU A 199 6.75 15.29 32.69
N ARG A 200 7.86 15.83 32.17
CA ARG A 200 8.90 16.47 33.00
C ARG A 200 8.35 17.67 33.76
N ALA A 201 7.52 18.51 33.13
CA ALA A 201 6.89 19.64 33.79
C ALA A 201 5.93 19.18 34.90
N ARG A 202 5.12 18.14 34.63
CA ARG A 202 4.24 17.52 35.63
C ARG A 202 5.03 16.94 36.79
N ALA A 203 6.08 16.17 36.53
CA ALA A 203 6.92 15.58 37.56
C ALA A 203 7.57 16.65 38.46
N ARG A 204 8.01 17.78 37.89
CA ARG A 204 8.52 18.92 38.66
C ARG A 204 7.46 19.53 39.57
N MET A 205 6.26 19.78 39.07
CA MET A 205 5.15 20.28 39.90
C MET A 205 4.84 19.34 41.06
N TRP A 206 4.89 18.02 40.83
CA TRP A 206 4.71 17.02 41.89
C TRP A 206 5.83 17.06 42.94
N LEU A 207 7.08 17.21 42.51
CA LEU A 207 8.24 17.34 43.41
C LEU A 207 8.19 18.62 44.25
N ASP A 208 7.74 19.73 43.66
CA ASP A 208 7.61 21.01 44.38
C ASP A 208 6.47 20.98 45.40
N GLU A 209 5.43 20.16 45.17
CA GLU A 209 4.26 20.04 46.05
C GLU A 209 4.47 19.04 47.20
N LEU A 210 5.34 18.04 47.02
CA LEU A 210 5.71 17.04 48.02
C LEU A 210 6.07 17.62 49.41
N PRO A 211 6.97 18.61 49.54
CA PRO A 211 7.34 19.16 50.84
C PRO A 211 6.17 19.88 51.53
N LYS A 212 5.30 20.55 50.76
CA LYS A 212 4.09 21.18 51.32
C LYS A 212 3.15 20.12 51.88
N ARG A 213 2.88 19.06 51.11
CA ARG A 213 2.05 17.93 51.56
C ARG A 213 2.62 17.26 52.80
N GLN A 214 3.94 17.04 52.84
CA GLN A 214 4.63 16.49 54.01
C GLN A 214 4.43 17.40 55.24
N SER A 215 4.61 18.72 55.09
CA SER A 215 4.43 19.66 56.19
C SER A 215 3.00 19.66 56.73
N THR A 216 1.99 19.63 55.86
CA THR A 216 0.57 19.58 56.25
C THR A 216 0.19 18.25 56.90
N GLN A 217 0.80 17.15 56.46
CA GLN A 217 0.54 15.84 57.05
C GLN A 217 1.18 15.72 58.43
N LEU A 218 2.39 16.27 58.61
CA LEU A 218 3.05 16.33 59.91
C LEU A 218 2.26 17.21 60.88
N SER A 219 1.81 18.40 60.47
CA SER A 219 0.98 19.26 61.33
C SER A 219 -0.33 18.59 61.72
N ALA A 220 -1.03 17.97 60.77
CA ALA A 220 -2.26 17.24 61.06
C ALA A 220 -2.03 16.06 62.02
N SER A 221 -0.90 15.36 61.89
CA SER A 221 -0.55 14.27 62.82
C SER A 221 -0.24 14.77 64.23
N ALA A 222 0.41 15.93 64.35
CA ALA A 222 0.68 16.57 65.63
C ALA A 222 -0.61 17.04 66.31
N ASP A 223 -1.49 17.72 65.56
CA ASP A 223 -2.81 18.16 66.06
C ASP A 223 -3.65 16.98 66.55
N LEU A 224 -3.62 15.86 65.83
CA LEU A 224 -4.36 14.66 66.20
C LEU A 224 -3.79 13.99 67.46
N ALA A 225 -2.45 14.00 67.62
CA ALA A 225 -1.79 13.53 68.83
C ALA A 225 -2.12 14.42 70.04
N ASP A 226 -2.13 15.74 69.88
CA ASP A 226 -2.49 16.69 70.93
C ASP A 226 -3.97 16.56 71.34
N HIS A 227 -4.88 16.47 70.37
CA HIS A 227 -6.29 16.20 70.67
C HIS A 227 -6.49 14.85 71.36
N GLY A 228 -5.77 13.81 70.93
CA GLY A 228 -5.78 12.50 71.60
C GLY A 228 -5.28 12.57 73.04
N ALA A 229 -4.20 13.34 73.29
CA ALA A 229 -3.65 13.54 74.62
C ALA A 229 -4.61 14.34 75.52
N GLN A 230 -5.25 15.39 75.01
CA GLN A 230 -6.27 16.15 75.73
C GLN A 230 -7.47 15.28 76.08
N HIS A 231 -7.96 14.49 75.12
CA HIS A 231 -9.06 13.55 75.36
C HIS A 231 -8.69 12.52 76.43
N ALA A 232 -7.50 11.93 76.37
CA ALA A 232 -7.02 11.00 77.39
C ALA A 232 -6.94 11.65 78.78
N ARG A 233 -6.43 12.89 78.88
CA ARG A 233 -6.40 13.66 80.14
C ARG A 233 -7.80 13.91 80.70
N LEU A 234 -8.77 14.27 79.85
CA LEU A 234 -10.16 14.48 80.25
C LEU A 234 -10.81 13.18 80.74
N VAL A 235 -10.57 12.06 80.05
CA VAL A 235 -11.06 10.74 80.46
C VAL A 235 -10.46 10.36 81.81
N ILE A 236 -9.15 10.48 81.99
CA ILE A 236 -8.48 10.21 83.28
C ILE A 236 -9.05 11.12 84.39
N ALA A 237 -9.21 12.42 84.12
CA ALA A 237 -9.74 13.37 85.10
C ALA A 237 -11.20 13.04 85.48
N SER A 238 -12.05 12.66 84.52
CA SER A 238 -13.42 12.23 84.78
C SER A 238 -13.46 10.95 85.63
N HIS A 239 -12.58 9.99 85.36
CA HIS A 239 -12.47 8.77 86.16
C HIS A 239 -11.88 8.99 87.56
N ALA A 240 -11.07 10.04 87.74
CA ALA A 240 -10.52 10.43 89.04
C ALA A 240 -11.49 11.26 89.89
N GLN A 241 -12.34 12.08 89.27
CA GLN A 241 -13.37 12.88 89.98
C GLN A 241 -14.51 12.02 90.53
N ASP A 242 -14.85 10.92 89.85
CA ASP A 242 -15.86 9.97 90.33
C ASP A 242 -15.35 8.53 90.27
N PRO A 243 -14.42 8.15 91.16
CA PRO A 243 -13.73 6.86 91.10
C PRO A 243 -14.66 5.67 91.42
N SER A 244 -15.87 5.97 91.91
CA SER A 244 -16.94 5.00 92.18
C SER A 244 -17.62 4.49 90.90
N THR A 245 -17.59 5.28 89.82
CA THR A 245 -18.23 4.95 88.52
C THR A 245 -17.27 4.27 87.53
N SER A 246 -15.95 4.45 87.69
CA SER A 246 -14.91 3.92 86.80
C SER A 246 -14.51 2.46 87.08
N GLY A 247 -15.17 1.80 88.04
CA GLY A 247 -14.92 0.41 88.43
C GLY A 247 -13.71 0.22 89.34
N VAL A 248 -12.62 0.99 89.21
CA VAL A 248 -11.36 0.73 89.95
C VAL A 248 -11.49 0.90 91.48
N THR A 249 -12.39 1.76 91.97
CA THR A 249 -12.70 1.86 93.42
C THR A 249 -14.15 1.57 93.76
N SER A 250 -14.94 1.10 92.79
CA SER A 250 -16.32 0.72 93.03
C SER A 250 -16.36 -0.41 94.07
N LEU A 251 -17.14 -0.23 95.13
CA LEU A 251 -17.49 -1.28 96.10
C LEU A 251 -18.32 -2.42 95.49
N LYS A 252 -18.49 -2.45 94.16
CA LYS A 252 -19.13 -3.53 93.40
C LYS A 252 -18.19 -4.18 92.38
N ASN A 253 -16.93 -3.74 92.28
CA ASN A 253 -15.95 -4.35 91.38
C ASN A 253 -15.30 -5.56 92.08
N PRO A 254 -15.39 -6.79 91.53
CA PRO A 254 -14.90 -8.01 92.17
C PRO A 254 -13.41 -7.99 92.54
N ASP A 255 -12.60 -7.13 91.91
CA ASP A 255 -11.16 -7.02 92.17
C ASP A 255 -10.77 -5.88 93.14
N ASN A 256 -11.73 -5.25 93.82
CA ASN A 256 -11.46 -4.18 94.79
C ASN A 256 -10.95 -4.75 96.13
N PRO A 257 -9.75 -4.39 96.62
CA PRO A 257 -9.18 -4.92 97.87
C PRO A 257 -9.98 -4.57 99.13
N LEU A 258 -10.90 -3.59 99.05
CA LEU A 258 -11.79 -3.20 100.15
C LEU A 258 -13.11 -4.00 100.19
N HIS A 259 -13.38 -4.83 99.17
CA HIS A 259 -14.61 -5.61 99.09
C HIS A 259 -14.65 -6.80 100.07
N GLY A 260 -13.52 -7.12 100.70
CA GLY A 260 -13.35 -8.25 101.63
C GLY A 260 -13.53 -7.95 103.13
N HIS A 261 -14.09 -6.80 103.51
CA HIS A 261 -14.18 -6.41 104.94
C HIS A 261 -15.52 -5.83 105.42
N LEU A 262 -16.64 -6.17 104.78
CA LEU A 262 -17.97 -5.88 105.31
C LEU A 262 -18.82 -7.15 105.27
N ASP A 263 -18.82 -7.85 106.41
CA ASP A 263 -19.88 -8.78 106.82
C ASP A 263 -21.21 -8.03 107.03
#